data_AF-A0A1H3UDB8-F1
#
_entry.id   AF-A0A1H3UDB8-F1
#
_cell.length_a   1.000
_cell.length_b   1.000
_cell.length_c   1.000
_cell.angle_alpha   90.00
_cell.angle_beta   90.00
_cell.angle_gamma   90.00
#
_symmetry.space_group_name_H-M   'P 1'
#
loop_
_entity.id
_entity.type
_entity.pdbx_description
1 polymer ?
#
loop_
_entity_poly.entity_id
_entity_poly.type
_entity_poly.pdbx_seq_one_letter_code
_entity_poly.pdbx_strand_id
1 'polypeptide(L)'
;MNANRILVGVWAAVGVGVVVAIGVLGAYGHYLGPVSRNATDWGSFGSVMAGAFTLLSSFATIGTLLFLYLQQLKGEERQILLDIENQDKQQKHDIVVEKQLAALTFEQYLNHRKVFIERLNEQSVFFRGDIGFADPDRVYTAMFAKNSPSHCEYKVEIGKPENAKAYDLTDCLAIYASISELLENYRDMEKHLVLVQKIVHLQGCLGMTYVGAHKEGDIFFMGLNAGLNIYDISKTLQRIERVLNSILFFTGNEKAASIQHKGQSSLIRDGLYKTLTEYHRAKGGIELRFQIEALPYLHELYEISQIHFIVTERILEKTYFALATMFCSHCEIEKLADFDYADELTTIILREIETAKNQYADNPDEMKILNRADSCLWAAMNHLGVTE
;
A
#
# COMPACT_ATOMS: atom_id res chain seq x y z
N MET A 1 30.28 -26.52 57.00
CA MET A 1 31.32 -27.27 57.76
C MET A 1 32.66 -26.99 57.08
N ASN A 2 33.63 -26.35 57.75
CA ASN A 2 34.83 -25.85 57.05
C ASN A 2 35.67 -27.01 56.50
N ALA A 3 35.91 -27.03 55.19
CA ALA A 3 36.71 -28.06 54.51
C ALA A 3 38.07 -28.31 55.19
N ASN A 4 38.68 -27.26 55.75
CA ASN A 4 39.91 -27.36 56.53
C ASN A 4 39.78 -28.26 57.78
N ARG A 5 38.63 -28.28 58.46
CA ARG A 5 38.43 -29.15 59.63
C ARG A 5 38.29 -30.62 59.24
N ILE A 6 37.70 -30.90 58.09
CA ILE A 6 37.52 -32.26 57.60
C ILE A 6 38.87 -32.80 57.08
N LEU A 7 39.63 -31.97 56.35
CA LEU A 7 40.97 -32.32 55.89
C LEU A 7 41.91 -32.63 57.08
N VAL A 8 41.86 -31.80 58.13
CA VAL A 8 42.60 -32.03 59.38
C VAL A 8 42.17 -33.34 60.05
N GLY A 9 40.88 -33.68 60.04
CA GLY A 9 40.37 -34.95 60.55
C GLY A 9 40.89 -36.18 59.76
N VAL A 10 40.94 -36.09 58.43
CA VAL A 10 41.48 -37.16 57.57
C VAL A 10 42.99 -37.33 57.80
N TRP A 11 43.75 -36.24 57.84
CA TRP A 11 45.18 -36.29 58.15
C TRP A 11 45.47 -36.86 59.54
N ALA A 12 44.65 -36.51 60.54
CA ALA A 12 44.76 -37.08 61.88
C ALA A 12 44.45 -38.58 61.89
N ALA A 13 43.42 -39.04 61.18
CA ALA A 13 43.07 -40.47 61.10
C ALA A 13 44.13 -41.31 60.37
N VAL A 14 44.66 -40.80 59.25
CA VAL A 14 45.78 -41.45 58.52
C VAL A 14 47.04 -41.47 59.39
N GLY A 15 47.34 -40.35 60.07
CA GLY A 15 48.46 -40.26 61.00
C GLY A 15 48.35 -41.27 62.14
N VAL A 16 47.17 -41.41 62.76
CA VAL A 16 46.90 -42.42 63.79
C VAL A 16 47.05 -43.83 63.23
N GLY A 17 46.51 -44.12 62.04
CA GLY A 17 46.65 -45.43 61.40
C GLY A 17 48.11 -45.83 61.14
N VAL A 18 48.93 -44.90 60.67
CA VAL A 18 50.37 -45.11 60.45
C VAL A 18 51.10 -45.31 61.78
N VAL A 19 50.82 -44.49 62.80
CA VAL A 19 51.42 -44.62 64.13
C VAL A 19 51.06 -45.96 64.78
N VAL A 20 49.80 -46.40 64.66
CA VAL A 20 49.37 -47.72 65.16
C VAL A 20 50.08 -48.85 64.41
N ALA A 21 50.19 -48.78 63.08
CA ALA A 21 50.91 -49.78 62.30
C ALA A 21 52.40 -49.87 62.68
N ILE A 22 53.08 -48.72 62.80
CA ILE A 22 54.48 -48.65 63.23
C ILE A 22 54.63 -49.15 64.68
N GLY A 23 53.72 -48.76 65.57
CA GLY A 23 53.72 -49.20 66.97
C GLY A 23 53.52 -50.69 67.13
N VAL A 24 52.61 -51.29 66.35
CA VAL A 24 52.39 -52.73 66.32
C VAL A 24 53.60 -53.47 65.76
N LEU A 25 54.20 -53.00 64.66
CA LEU A 25 55.43 -53.58 64.10
C LEU A 25 56.63 -53.46 65.06
N GLY A 26 56.77 -52.33 65.75
CA GLY A 26 57.81 -52.09 66.74
C GLY A 26 57.66 -52.98 67.98
N ALA A 27 56.44 -53.12 68.50
CA ALA A 27 56.15 -54.03 69.61
C ALA A 27 56.43 -55.50 69.21
N TYR A 28 55.99 -55.92 68.02
CA TYR A 28 56.23 -57.27 67.52
C TYR A 28 57.74 -57.56 67.35
N GLY A 29 58.50 -56.61 66.79
CA GLY A 29 59.96 -56.73 66.66
C GLY A 29 60.71 -56.77 67.98
N HIS A 30 60.21 -56.08 69.02
CA HIS A 30 60.80 -56.10 70.35
C HIS A 30 60.55 -57.43 71.09
N TYR A 31 59.35 -58.00 70.98
CA TYR A 31 58.96 -59.20 71.72
C TYR A 31 59.38 -60.53 71.06
N LEU A 32 59.60 -60.59 69.74
CA LEU A 32 59.91 -61.84 69.02
C LEU A 32 61.36 -61.95 68.50
N GLY A 33 62.17 -60.89 68.62
CA GLY A 33 63.54 -60.87 68.11
C GLY A 33 63.63 -60.85 66.56
N PRO A 34 64.84 -60.84 65.98
CA PRO A 34 65.02 -60.55 64.55
C PRO A 34 64.47 -61.61 63.59
N VAL A 35 64.34 -62.88 64.00
CA VAL A 35 63.78 -63.98 63.18
C VAL A 35 63.21 -65.09 64.11
N SER A 36 61.88 -65.29 64.12
CA SER A 36 61.28 -66.46 64.79
C SER A 36 61.41 -67.73 63.93
N ARG A 37 61.72 -68.86 64.56
CA ARG A 37 61.81 -70.19 63.93
C ARG A 37 60.46 -70.93 63.88
N ASN A 38 59.40 -70.36 64.45
CA ASN A 38 58.09 -71.00 64.56
C ASN A 38 57.15 -70.51 63.46
N ALA A 39 56.59 -71.42 62.66
CA ALA A 39 55.72 -71.07 61.53
C ALA A 39 54.44 -70.33 61.95
N THR A 40 53.95 -70.58 63.17
CA THR A 40 52.77 -69.92 63.74
C THR A 40 52.98 -68.42 63.96
N ASP A 41 54.18 -67.99 64.33
CA ASP A 41 54.49 -66.58 64.59
C ASP A 41 54.50 -65.76 63.30
N TRP A 42 54.94 -66.37 62.19
CA TRP A 42 54.84 -65.79 60.85
C TRP A 42 53.40 -65.69 60.35
N GLY A 43 52.54 -66.66 60.71
CA GLY A 43 51.11 -66.61 60.43
C GLY A 43 50.39 -65.50 61.23
N SER A 44 50.70 -65.36 62.52
CA SER A 44 50.19 -64.29 63.38
C SER A 44 50.69 -62.91 62.93
N PHE A 45 51.97 -62.78 62.55
CA PHE A 45 52.52 -61.56 61.95
C PHE A 45 51.82 -61.20 60.65
N GLY A 46 51.62 -62.17 59.76
CA GLY A 46 50.90 -61.99 58.50
C GLY A 46 49.47 -61.52 58.71
N SER A 47 48.76 -62.08 59.70
CA SER A 47 47.40 -61.66 60.08
C SER A 47 47.34 -60.24 60.64
N VAL A 48 48.30 -59.88 61.51
CA VAL A 48 48.40 -58.54 62.10
C VAL A 48 48.77 -57.49 61.04
N MET A 49 49.74 -57.78 60.16
CA MET A 49 50.07 -56.91 59.04
C MET A 49 48.89 -56.78 58.08
N ALA A 50 48.24 -57.88 57.71
CA ALA A 50 47.07 -57.85 56.85
C ALA A 50 45.95 -56.99 57.47
N GLY A 51 45.70 -57.11 58.78
CA GLY A 51 44.75 -56.26 59.51
C GLY A 51 45.13 -54.78 59.49
N ALA A 52 46.40 -54.45 59.77
CA ALA A 52 46.90 -53.08 59.76
C ALA A 52 46.85 -52.43 58.36
N PHE A 53 47.25 -53.16 57.32
CA PHE A 53 47.17 -52.67 55.94
C PHE A 53 45.73 -52.57 55.43
N THR A 54 44.83 -53.48 55.85
CA THR A 54 43.40 -53.40 55.52
C THR A 54 42.75 -52.17 56.17
N LEU A 55 43.11 -51.87 57.42
CA LEU A 55 42.65 -50.68 58.12
C LEU A 55 43.19 -49.40 57.47
N LEU A 56 44.48 -49.36 57.13
CA LEU A 56 45.08 -48.24 56.39
C LEU A 56 44.43 -48.03 55.02
N SER A 57 44.20 -49.12 54.27
CA SER A 57 43.50 -49.11 52.98
C SER A 57 42.06 -48.61 53.12
N SER A 58 41.37 -48.97 54.20
CA SER A 58 40.01 -48.51 54.47
C SER A 58 39.99 -47.00 54.76
N PHE A 59 40.94 -46.49 55.54
CA PHE A 59 41.08 -45.05 55.77
C PHE A 59 41.45 -44.28 54.50
N ALA A 60 42.32 -44.84 53.66
CA ALA A 60 42.65 -44.25 52.36
C ALA A 60 41.42 -44.15 51.46
N THR A 61 40.59 -45.20 51.42
CA THR A 61 39.34 -45.25 50.64
C THR A 61 38.30 -44.25 51.16
N ILE A 62 38.16 -44.12 52.48
CA ILE A 62 37.29 -43.11 53.09
C ILE A 62 37.78 -41.70 52.75
N GLY A 63 39.09 -41.46 52.80
CA GLY A 63 39.70 -40.18 52.44
C GLY A 63 39.45 -39.80 50.98
N THR A 64 39.60 -40.73 50.03
CA THR A 64 39.35 -40.48 48.61
C THR A 64 37.88 -40.24 48.31
N LEU A 65 36.95 -41.02 48.89
CA LEU A 65 35.51 -40.78 48.74
C LEU A 65 35.09 -39.40 49.26
N LEU A 66 35.65 -38.99 50.39
CA LEU A 66 35.34 -37.69 50.99
C LEU A 66 35.94 -36.52 50.18
N PHE A 67 37.13 -36.70 49.60
CA PHE A 67 37.72 -35.74 48.68
C PHE A 67 36.87 -35.59 47.41
N LEU A 68 36.45 -36.69 46.80
CA LEU A 68 35.57 -36.68 45.62
C LEU A 68 34.23 -35.99 45.93
N TYR A 69 33.63 -36.27 47.10
CA TYR A 69 32.41 -35.61 47.54
C TYR A 69 32.57 -34.09 47.70
N LEU A 70 33.67 -33.63 48.33
CA LEU A 70 33.96 -32.20 48.45
C LEU A 70 34.24 -31.55 47.08
N GLN A 71 34.89 -32.27 46.16
CA GLN A 71 35.14 -31.80 44.81
C GLN A 71 33.84 -31.68 44.00
N GLN A 72 32.90 -32.61 44.18
CA GLN A 72 31.58 -32.58 43.57
C GLN A 72 30.77 -31.37 44.07
N LEU A 73 30.70 -31.16 45.39
CA LEU A 73 30.01 -30.00 45.97
C LEU A 73 30.57 -28.67 45.44
N LYS A 74 31.90 -28.55 45.35
CA LYS A 74 32.56 -27.34 44.82
C LYS A 74 32.35 -27.19 43.30
N GLY A 75 32.19 -28.29 42.58
CA GLY A 75 31.82 -28.32 41.17
C GLY A 75 30.39 -27.82 40.96
N GLU A 76 29.44 -28.32 41.74
CA GLU A 76 28.03 -27.90 41.73
C GLU A 76 27.86 -26.41 42.04
N GLU A 77 28.55 -25.88 43.07
CA GLU A 77 28.53 -24.44 43.39
C GLU A 77 29.03 -23.57 42.22
N ARG A 78 30.11 -23.98 41.54
CA ARG A 78 30.61 -23.25 40.38
C ARG A 78 29.65 -23.33 39.19
N GLN A 79 29.05 -24.49 38.98
CA GLN A 79 28.06 -24.70 37.92
C GLN A 79 26.86 -23.76 38.13
N ILE A 80 26.31 -23.72 39.35
CA ILE A 80 25.19 -22.84 39.71
C ILE A 80 25.53 -21.36 39.47
N LEU A 81 26.73 -20.92 39.86
CA LEU A 81 27.16 -19.54 39.64
C LEU A 81 27.31 -19.20 38.15
N LEU A 82 27.85 -20.11 37.35
CA LEU A 82 27.97 -19.94 35.89
C LEU A 82 26.59 -19.91 35.22
N ASP A 83 25.66 -20.76 35.67
CA ASP A 83 24.30 -20.80 35.13
C ASP A 83 23.55 -19.49 35.44
N ILE A 84 23.71 -18.93 36.64
CA ILE A 84 23.16 -17.61 37.02
C ILE A 84 23.76 -16.51 36.14
N GLU A 85 25.08 -16.50 35.93
CA GLU A 85 25.75 -15.50 35.10
C GLU A 85 25.32 -15.60 33.62
N ASN A 86 25.16 -16.82 33.10
CA ASN A 86 24.69 -17.06 31.75
C ASN A 86 23.23 -16.62 31.58
N GLN A 87 22.37 -16.86 32.57
CA GLN A 87 20.99 -16.35 32.56
C GLN A 87 20.95 -14.82 32.54
N ASP A 88 21.75 -14.13 33.36
CA ASP A 88 21.83 -12.67 33.36
C ASP A 88 22.36 -12.11 32.01
N LYS A 89 23.37 -12.77 31.42
CA LYS A 89 23.87 -12.42 30.08
C LYS A 89 22.80 -12.61 29.01
N GLN A 90 22.04 -13.70 29.08
CA GLN A 90 20.98 -14.00 28.13
C GLN A 90 19.84 -12.99 28.24
N GLN A 91 19.41 -12.66 29.45
CA GLN A 91 18.40 -11.62 29.69
C GLN A 91 18.84 -10.25 29.15
N LYS A 92 20.09 -9.85 29.41
CA LYS A 92 20.64 -8.59 28.85
C LYS A 92 20.71 -8.62 27.33
N HIS A 93 21.10 -9.74 26.75
CA HIS A 93 21.12 -9.93 25.29
C HIS A 93 19.72 -9.81 24.70
N ASP A 94 18.72 -10.46 25.30
CA ASP A 94 17.34 -10.41 24.84
C ASP A 94 16.77 -8.98 24.87
N ILE A 95 17.08 -8.21 25.92
CA ILE A 95 16.71 -6.79 26.02
C ILE A 95 17.37 -5.96 24.90
N VAL A 96 18.64 -6.23 24.58
CA VAL A 96 19.33 -5.53 23.49
C VAL A 96 18.73 -5.89 22.14
N VAL A 97 18.43 -7.18 21.91
CA VAL A 97 17.78 -7.66 20.69
C VAL A 97 16.40 -7.04 20.52
N GLU A 98 15.59 -6.98 21.58
CA GLU A 98 14.26 -6.35 21.54
C GLU A 98 14.36 -4.88 21.14
N LYS A 99 15.30 -4.14 21.74
CA LYS A 99 15.55 -2.74 21.39
C LYS A 99 16.02 -2.57 19.94
N GLN A 100 16.88 -3.46 19.45
CA GLN A 100 17.33 -3.46 18.06
C GLN A 100 16.18 -3.76 17.09
N LEU A 101 15.31 -4.73 17.41
CA LEU A 101 14.13 -5.06 16.61
C LEU A 101 13.11 -3.91 16.59
N ALA A 102 12.91 -3.22 17.72
CA ALA A 102 12.07 -2.03 17.79
C ALA A 102 12.63 -0.88 16.93
N ALA A 103 13.94 -0.62 17.00
CA ALA A 103 14.60 0.37 16.16
C ALA A 103 14.50 0.03 14.67
N LEU A 104 14.72 -1.23 14.30
CA LEU A 104 14.58 -1.71 12.92
C LEU A 104 13.14 -1.53 12.41
N THR A 105 12.14 -1.90 13.21
CA THR A 105 10.72 -1.75 12.84
C THR A 105 10.35 -0.28 12.62
N PHE A 106 10.87 0.61 13.47
CA PHE A 106 10.68 2.05 13.33
C PHE A 106 11.30 2.59 12.03
N GLU A 107 12.55 2.19 11.73
CA GLU A 107 13.21 2.56 10.48
C GLU A 107 12.47 2.02 9.25
N GLN A 108 11.99 0.78 9.30
CA GLN A 108 11.15 0.19 8.25
C GLN A 108 9.88 1.00 8.02
N TYR A 109 9.18 1.38 9.09
CA TYR A 109 7.98 2.21 9.00
C TYR A 109 8.26 3.56 8.33
N LEU A 110 9.32 4.27 8.77
CA LEU A 110 9.70 5.56 8.20
C LEU A 110 10.06 5.45 6.71
N ASN A 111 10.87 4.44 6.36
CA ASN A 111 11.29 4.22 4.98
C ASN A 111 10.13 3.81 4.09
N HIS A 112 9.27 2.90 4.55
CA HIS A 112 8.10 2.44 3.80
C HIS A 112 7.13 3.60 3.51
N ARG A 113 6.83 4.44 4.53
CA ARG A 113 6.04 5.66 4.36
C ARG A 113 6.69 6.63 3.38
N LYS A 114 7.99 6.87 3.51
CA LYS A 114 8.74 7.77 2.62
C LYS A 114 8.67 7.32 1.16
N VAL A 115 8.97 6.04 0.89
CA VAL A 115 8.97 5.48 -0.47
C VAL A 115 7.56 5.49 -1.07
N PHE A 116 6.51 5.25 -0.27
CA PHE A 116 5.13 5.38 -0.73
C PHE A 116 4.82 6.80 -1.22
N ILE A 117 5.18 7.81 -0.43
CA ILE A 117 4.94 9.22 -0.76
C ILE A 117 5.76 9.64 -1.99
N GLU A 118 7.02 9.23 -2.06
CA GLU A 118 7.87 9.46 -3.24
C GLU A 118 7.23 8.88 -4.51
N ARG A 119 6.69 7.66 -4.42
CA ARG A 119 6.00 7.00 -5.55
C ARG A 119 4.71 7.71 -5.98
N LEU A 120 3.96 8.30 -5.04
CA LEU A 120 2.82 9.16 -5.38
C LEU A 120 3.29 10.42 -6.12
N ASN A 121 4.31 11.10 -5.59
CA ASN A 121 4.88 12.30 -6.21
C ASN A 121 5.46 12.02 -7.61
N GLU A 122 6.05 10.84 -7.83
CA GLU A 122 6.46 10.39 -9.16
C GLU A 122 5.28 10.33 -10.15
N GLN A 123 4.06 10.01 -9.70
CA GLN A 123 2.87 10.08 -10.57
C GLN A 123 2.55 11.52 -10.96
N SER A 124 2.68 12.48 -10.04
CA SER A 124 2.51 13.90 -10.34
C SER A 124 3.51 14.37 -11.40
N VAL A 125 4.79 14.02 -11.25
CA VAL A 125 5.85 14.31 -12.23
C VAL A 125 5.54 13.65 -13.58
N PHE A 126 5.10 12.39 -13.59
CA PHE A 126 4.75 11.67 -14.81
C PHE A 126 3.65 12.38 -15.61
N PHE A 127 2.64 12.91 -14.93
CA PHE A 127 1.56 13.70 -15.54
C PHE A 127 1.89 15.20 -15.64
N ARG A 128 3.18 15.57 -15.66
CA ARG A 128 3.66 16.95 -15.85
C ARG A 128 3.06 17.96 -14.87
N GLY A 129 2.68 17.52 -13.67
CA GLY A 129 2.06 18.36 -12.66
C GLY A 129 0.55 18.58 -12.81
N ASP A 130 -0.13 17.93 -13.77
CA ASP A 130 -1.59 18.03 -13.93
C ASP A 130 -2.35 17.51 -12.70
N ILE A 131 -1.73 16.57 -11.96
CA ILE A 131 -2.25 16.06 -10.69
C ILE A 131 -1.30 16.38 -9.55
N GLY A 132 -1.84 16.64 -8.38
CA GLY A 132 -1.13 16.82 -7.13
C GLY A 132 -1.67 15.92 -6.02
N PHE A 133 -0.93 15.86 -4.92
CA PHE A 133 -1.31 15.15 -3.70
C PHE A 133 -1.18 16.11 -2.52
N ALA A 134 -2.30 16.72 -2.11
CA ALA A 134 -2.29 17.74 -1.07
C ALA A 134 -1.89 17.18 0.31
N ASP A 135 -2.31 15.95 0.60
CA ASP A 135 -2.01 15.25 1.84
C ASP A 135 -1.73 13.76 1.55
N PRO A 136 -0.49 13.43 1.11
CA PRO A 136 -0.11 12.05 0.80
C PRO A 136 0.01 11.18 2.06
N ASP A 137 0.16 11.79 3.23
CA ASP A 137 0.20 11.11 4.52
C ASP A 137 -1.15 10.52 4.89
N ARG A 138 -2.23 11.28 4.71
CA ARG A 138 -3.59 10.75 4.87
C ARG A 138 -3.83 9.54 3.97
N VAL A 139 -3.34 9.56 2.74
CA VAL A 139 -3.46 8.41 1.82
C VAL A 139 -2.69 7.22 2.36
N TYR A 140 -1.45 7.42 2.83
CA TYR A 140 -0.66 6.34 3.44
C TYR A 140 -1.38 5.71 4.64
N THR A 141 -1.89 6.52 5.57
CA THR A 141 -2.61 6.04 6.76
C THR A 141 -3.92 5.34 6.39
N ALA A 142 -4.61 5.78 5.34
CA ALA A 142 -5.83 5.13 4.87
C ALA A 142 -5.54 3.75 4.24
N MET A 143 -4.49 3.65 3.41
CA MET A 143 -4.11 2.40 2.75
C MET A 143 -3.47 1.40 3.72
N PHE A 144 -2.69 1.88 4.69
CA PHE A 144 -1.95 1.08 5.66
C PHE A 144 -2.40 1.38 7.10
N ALA A 145 -3.68 1.20 7.39
CA ALA A 145 -4.29 1.55 8.69
C ALA A 145 -3.67 0.83 9.91
N LYS A 146 -2.99 -0.30 9.71
CA LYS A 146 -2.29 -1.05 10.77
C LYS A 146 -0.86 -0.57 11.00
N ASN A 147 -0.29 0.20 10.07
CA ASN A 147 1.10 0.63 10.17
C ASN A 147 1.26 1.72 11.22
N SER A 148 2.27 1.55 12.06
CA SER A 148 2.63 2.46 13.15
C SER A 148 4.14 2.40 13.38
N PRO A 149 4.73 3.32 14.16
CA PRO A 149 6.13 3.24 14.59
C PRO A 149 6.56 1.88 15.17
N SER A 150 5.61 1.10 15.70
CA SER A 150 5.82 -0.21 16.33
C SER A 150 5.45 -1.40 15.44
N HIS A 151 4.83 -1.19 14.27
CA HIS A 151 4.36 -2.27 13.41
C HIS A 151 4.31 -1.83 11.94
N CYS A 152 4.90 -2.61 11.04
CA CYS A 152 4.95 -2.28 9.61
C CYS A 152 4.60 -3.49 8.73
N GLU A 153 3.46 -3.41 8.06
CA GLU A 153 3.01 -4.36 7.04
C GLU A 153 3.23 -3.77 5.63
N TYR A 154 3.67 -4.62 4.71
CA TYR A 154 3.90 -4.28 3.30
C TYR A 154 2.74 -4.72 2.40
N LYS A 155 1.96 -5.71 2.86
CA LYS A 155 0.83 -6.26 2.11
C LYS A 155 -0.48 -5.85 2.77
N VAL A 156 -1.40 -5.34 1.97
CA VAL A 156 -2.76 -4.99 2.43
C VAL A 156 -3.74 -6.02 1.90
N GLU A 157 -4.48 -6.65 2.79
CA GLU A 157 -5.54 -7.58 2.42
C GLU A 157 -6.78 -6.83 1.94
N ILE A 158 -7.23 -7.14 0.72
CA ILE A 158 -8.47 -6.59 0.17
C ILE A 158 -9.64 -7.43 0.70
N GLY A 159 -10.54 -6.76 1.42
CA GLY A 159 -11.72 -7.40 2.01
C GLY A 159 -12.87 -7.56 1.02
N LYS A 160 -14.00 -8.06 1.52
CA LYS A 160 -15.27 -7.95 0.80
C LYS A 160 -15.76 -6.49 0.81
N PRO A 161 -16.45 -6.01 -0.24
CA PRO A 161 -16.96 -4.63 -0.30
C PRO A 161 -17.85 -4.24 0.89
N GLU A 162 -18.58 -5.19 1.47
CA GLU A 162 -19.45 -5.00 2.65
C GLU A 162 -18.69 -4.57 3.91
N ASN A 163 -17.38 -4.87 3.99
CA ASN A 163 -16.52 -4.54 5.12
C ASN A 163 -15.59 -3.36 4.82
N ALA A 164 -15.79 -2.68 3.68
CA ALA A 164 -14.94 -1.56 3.27
C ALA A 164 -15.08 -0.41 4.27
N LYS A 165 -13.94 0.07 4.78
CA LYS A 165 -13.88 1.32 5.53
C LYS A 165 -13.74 2.47 4.54
N ALA A 166 -14.35 3.60 4.86
CA ALA A 166 -14.24 4.79 4.03
C ALA A 166 -12.76 5.11 3.73
N TYR A 167 -12.47 5.34 2.45
CA TYR A 167 -11.12 5.66 1.94
C TYR A 167 -10.10 4.51 1.96
N ASP A 168 -10.49 3.30 2.34
CA ASP A 168 -9.59 2.15 2.23
C ASP A 168 -9.46 1.65 0.78
N LEU A 169 -8.53 0.72 0.57
CA LEU A 169 -8.27 0.16 -0.76
C LEU A 169 -9.47 -0.66 -1.31
N THR A 170 -10.26 -1.26 -0.42
CA THR A 170 -11.44 -2.04 -0.80
C THR A 170 -12.54 -1.13 -1.33
N ASP A 171 -12.77 0.00 -0.65
CA ASP A 171 -13.68 1.08 -1.05
C ASP A 171 -13.26 1.69 -2.39
N CYS A 172 -11.97 2.00 -2.55
CA CYS A 172 -11.42 2.50 -3.82
C CYS A 172 -11.71 1.57 -4.99
N LEU A 173 -11.52 0.26 -4.81
CA LEU A 173 -11.81 -0.75 -5.83
C LEU A 173 -13.31 -0.89 -6.11
N ALA A 174 -14.16 -0.83 -5.07
CA ALA A 174 -15.61 -0.88 -5.23
C ALA A 174 -16.13 0.35 -6.00
N ILE A 175 -15.61 1.54 -5.69
CA ILE A 175 -15.92 2.77 -6.42
C ILE A 175 -15.44 2.68 -7.86
N TYR A 176 -14.21 2.20 -8.10
CA TYR A 176 -13.66 2.02 -9.44
C TYR A 176 -14.49 1.04 -10.29
N ALA A 177 -14.94 -0.07 -9.71
CA ALA A 177 -15.85 -1.00 -10.37
C ALA A 177 -17.21 -0.34 -10.70
N SER A 178 -17.77 0.43 -9.76
CA SER A 178 -19.02 1.18 -9.99
C SER A 178 -18.87 2.22 -11.11
N ILE A 179 -17.73 2.91 -11.22
CA ILE A 179 -17.45 3.82 -12.34
C ILE A 179 -17.47 3.05 -13.67
N SER A 180 -16.86 1.85 -13.71
CA SER A 180 -16.85 0.99 -14.89
C SER A 180 -18.26 0.65 -15.39
N GLU A 181 -19.19 0.37 -14.48
CA GLU A 181 -20.60 0.08 -14.79
C GLU A 181 -21.35 1.33 -15.24
N LEU A 182 -21.12 2.47 -14.57
CA LEU A 182 -21.78 3.74 -14.89
C LEU A 182 -21.36 4.28 -16.26
N LEU A 183 -20.12 4.04 -16.70
CA LEU A 183 -19.63 4.42 -18.02
C LEU A 183 -20.36 3.69 -19.17
N GLU A 184 -21.02 2.56 -18.90
CA GLU A 184 -21.83 1.86 -19.90
C GLU A 184 -23.24 2.46 -20.04
N ASN A 185 -23.64 3.32 -19.10
CA ASN A 185 -24.92 4.01 -19.15
C ASN A 185 -24.78 5.41 -19.75
N TYR A 186 -25.35 5.59 -20.95
CA TYR A 186 -25.31 6.86 -21.70
C TYR A 186 -26.67 7.57 -21.79
N ARG A 187 -27.72 7.02 -21.16
CA ARG A 187 -29.11 7.53 -21.30
C ARG A 187 -29.66 8.12 -20.01
N ASP A 188 -29.20 7.66 -18.86
CA ASP A 188 -29.75 8.01 -17.56
C ASP A 188 -28.98 9.20 -16.97
N MET A 189 -29.61 10.37 -17.00
CA MET A 189 -29.06 11.62 -16.47
C MET A 189 -28.69 11.53 -14.99
N GLU A 190 -29.45 10.80 -14.17
CA GLU A 190 -29.14 10.64 -12.74
C GLU A 190 -27.83 9.85 -12.57
N LYS A 191 -27.64 8.80 -13.37
CA LYS A 191 -26.42 7.99 -13.35
C LYS A 191 -25.20 8.77 -13.85
N HIS A 192 -25.36 9.69 -14.79
CA HIS A 192 -24.27 10.59 -15.20
C HIS A 192 -23.83 11.51 -14.05
N LEU A 193 -24.74 12.02 -13.22
CA LEU A 193 -24.37 12.78 -12.03
C LEU A 193 -23.63 11.89 -11.01
N VAL A 194 -24.13 10.67 -10.78
CA VAL A 194 -23.48 9.70 -9.90
C VAL A 194 -22.08 9.34 -10.43
N LEU A 195 -21.90 9.24 -11.75
CA LEU A 195 -20.60 8.99 -12.37
C LEU A 195 -19.61 10.11 -12.02
N VAL A 196 -19.97 11.37 -12.22
CA VAL A 196 -19.11 12.52 -11.87
C VAL A 196 -18.78 12.50 -10.37
N GLN A 197 -19.79 12.28 -9.52
CA GLN A 197 -19.59 12.18 -8.07
C GLN A 197 -18.64 11.04 -7.68
N LYS A 198 -18.78 9.86 -8.30
CA LYS A 198 -17.92 8.70 -8.02
C LYS A 198 -16.50 8.92 -8.50
N ILE A 199 -16.29 9.57 -9.64
CA ILE A 199 -14.97 9.97 -10.14
C ILE A 199 -14.29 10.91 -9.15
N VAL A 200 -14.98 11.98 -8.74
CA VAL A 200 -14.46 12.96 -7.77
C VAL A 200 -14.21 12.30 -6.42
N HIS A 201 -15.10 11.42 -5.98
CA HIS A 201 -14.95 10.68 -4.73
C HIS A 201 -13.72 9.78 -4.76
N LEU A 202 -13.51 9.02 -5.85
CA LEU A 202 -12.34 8.16 -6.02
C LEU A 202 -11.04 8.98 -6.05
N GLN A 203 -11.00 10.11 -6.76
CA GLN A 203 -9.87 11.03 -6.73
C GLN A 203 -9.58 11.47 -5.29
N GLY A 204 -10.63 11.84 -4.54
CA GLY A 204 -10.55 12.14 -3.11
C GLY A 204 -9.99 10.98 -2.28
N CYS A 205 -10.38 9.74 -2.54
CA CYS A 205 -9.83 8.57 -1.83
C CYS A 205 -8.35 8.34 -2.14
N LEU A 206 -7.95 8.55 -3.39
CA LEU A 206 -6.56 8.44 -3.84
C LEU A 206 -5.71 9.67 -3.46
N GLY A 207 -6.33 10.69 -2.82
CA GLY A 207 -5.69 11.96 -2.47
C GLY A 207 -5.26 12.79 -3.67
N MET A 208 -5.83 12.52 -4.85
CA MET A 208 -5.55 13.24 -6.08
C MET A 208 -6.27 14.58 -6.09
N THR A 209 -5.56 15.64 -6.42
CA THR A 209 -6.11 16.94 -6.78
C THR A 209 -5.73 17.29 -8.21
N TYR A 210 -6.62 17.92 -8.97
CA TYR A 210 -6.27 18.43 -10.30
C TYR A 210 -5.67 19.83 -10.15
N VAL A 211 -4.46 20.01 -10.67
CA VAL A 211 -3.68 21.26 -10.60
C VAL A 211 -3.39 21.81 -12.00
N GLY A 212 -3.76 21.07 -13.05
CA GLY A 212 -3.59 21.49 -14.43
C GLY A 212 -4.38 22.75 -14.79
N ALA A 213 -3.95 23.42 -15.85
CA ALA A 213 -4.65 24.57 -16.41
C ALA A 213 -6.08 24.20 -16.81
N HIS A 214 -6.98 25.17 -16.70
CA HIS A 214 -8.36 25.04 -17.16
C HIS A 214 -8.41 24.85 -18.67
N LYS A 215 -9.20 23.87 -19.09
CA LYS A 215 -9.41 23.52 -20.49
C LYS A 215 -10.88 23.59 -20.86
N GLU A 216 -11.14 23.75 -22.15
CA GLU A 216 -12.49 23.72 -22.70
C GLU A 216 -13.19 22.40 -22.36
N GLY A 217 -14.39 22.48 -21.78
CA GLY A 217 -15.16 21.30 -21.40
C GLY A 217 -14.71 20.65 -20.09
N ASP A 218 -13.92 21.33 -19.28
CA ASP A 218 -13.64 20.91 -17.91
C ASP A 218 -14.91 20.96 -17.06
N ILE A 219 -15.11 19.90 -16.29
CA ILE A 219 -16.20 19.75 -15.33
C ILE A 219 -15.72 20.24 -13.97
N PHE A 220 -16.49 21.15 -13.39
CA PHE A 220 -16.28 21.65 -12.04
C PHE A 220 -17.29 21.03 -11.09
N PHE A 221 -16.80 20.55 -9.96
CA PHE A 221 -17.60 20.01 -8.87
C PHE A 221 -17.50 20.94 -7.67
N MET A 222 -18.61 21.54 -7.24
CA MET A 222 -18.67 22.52 -6.15
C MET A 222 -17.66 23.67 -6.31
N GLY A 223 -17.51 24.16 -7.55
CA GLY A 223 -16.60 25.24 -7.91
C GLY A 223 -15.12 24.87 -8.07
N LEU A 224 -14.74 23.62 -7.78
CA LEU A 224 -13.38 23.10 -7.98
C LEU A 224 -13.27 22.30 -9.28
N ASN A 225 -12.16 22.44 -10.01
CA ASN A 225 -11.93 21.66 -11.22
C ASN A 225 -11.76 20.18 -10.84
N ALA A 226 -12.66 19.32 -11.33
CA ALA A 226 -12.62 17.89 -11.06
C ALA A 226 -11.47 17.18 -11.81
N GLY A 227 -10.82 17.85 -12.77
CA GLY A 227 -9.88 17.21 -13.67
C GLY A 227 -10.55 16.18 -14.58
N LEU A 228 -11.87 16.30 -14.76
CA LEU A 228 -12.67 15.55 -15.72
C LEU A 228 -13.04 16.49 -16.86
N ASN A 229 -12.74 16.08 -18.09
CA ASN A 229 -13.02 16.85 -19.29
C ASN A 229 -13.94 16.04 -20.20
N ILE A 230 -15.02 16.65 -20.71
CA ILE A 230 -16.02 15.92 -21.53
C ILE A 230 -15.44 15.41 -22.86
N TYR A 231 -14.41 16.06 -23.40
CA TYR A 231 -13.78 15.69 -24.66
C TYR A 231 -12.63 14.69 -24.48
N ASP A 232 -12.18 14.47 -23.23
CA ASP A 232 -10.99 13.70 -22.91
C ASP A 232 -11.21 12.81 -21.66
N ILE A 233 -12.41 12.23 -21.51
CA ILE A 233 -12.80 11.40 -20.35
C ILE A 233 -11.78 10.26 -20.13
N SER A 234 -11.34 9.64 -21.22
CA SER A 234 -10.33 8.56 -21.19
C SER A 234 -9.01 8.98 -20.52
N LYS A 235 -8.56 10.23 -20.68
CA LYS A 235 -7.34 10.74 -20.04
C LYS A 235 -7.53 10.87 -18.52
N THR A 236 -8.71 11.30 -18.07
CA THR A 236 -9.04 11.34 -16.64
C THR A 236 -9.05 9.95 -16.03
N LEU A 237 -9.69 8.99 -16.71
CA LEU A 237 -9.70 7.59 -16.26
C LEU A 237 -8.29 7.00 -16.23
N GLN A 238 -7.44 7.33 -17.21
CA GLN A 238 -6.04 6.91 -17.24
C GLN A 238 -5.24 7.41 -16.04
N ARG A 239 -5.43 8.68 -15.65
CA ARG A 239 -4.79 9.27 -14.47
C ARG A 239 -5.17 8.50 -13.20
N ILE A 240 -6.48 8.29 -13.01
CA ILE A 240 -7.03 7.59 -11.84
C ILE A 240 -6.53 6.14 -11.81
N GLU A 241 -6.66 5.41 -12.91
CA GLU A 241 -6.24 4.01 -13.02
C GLU A 241 -4.75 3.84 -12.75
N ARG A 242 -3.91 4.74 -13.25
CA ARG A 242 -2.45 4.66 -13.04
C ARG A 242 -2.07 4.88 -11.57
N VAL A 243 -2.69 5.86 -10.90
CA VAL A 243 -2.46 6.09 -9.47
C VAL A 243 -2.95 4.90 -8.65
N LEU A 244 -4.18 4.43 -8.91
CA LEU A 244 -4.73 3.24 -8.25
C LEU A 244 -3.84 2.01 -8.43
N ASN A 245 -3.41 1.72 -9.66
CA ASN A 245 -2.53 0.60 -9.95
C ASN A 245 -1.13 0.76 -9.35
N SER A 246 -0.64 1.98 -9.16
CA SER A 246 0.61 2.25 -8.44
C SER A 246 0.49 1.88 -6.97
N ILE A 247 -0.65 2.20 -6.33
CA ILE A 247 -0.96 1.84 -4.95
C ILE A 247 -1.21 0.32 -4.82
N LEU A 248 -1.96 -0.29 -5.73
CA LEU A 248 -2.18 -1.75 -5.75
C LEU A 248 -0.85 -2.51 -5.85
N PHE A 249 0.03 -2.08 -6.73
CA PHE A 249 1.38 -2.65 -6.83
C PHE A 249 2.15 -2.52 -5.52
N PHE A 250 2.14 -1.34 -4.90
CA PHE A 250 2.88 -1.10 -3.66
C PHE A 250 2.33 -1.89 -2.46
N THR A 251 1.02 -2.14 -2.45
CA THR A 251 0.32 -2.92 -1.42
C THR A 251 0.36 -4.44 -1.67
N GLY A 252 1.03 -4.89 -2.73
CA GLY A 252 1.17 -6.32 -3.06
C GLY A 252 -0.10 -6.95 -3.66
N ASN A 253 -0.92 -6.15 -4.33
CA ASN A 253 -2.18 -6.57 -4.96
C ASN A 253 -2.11 -6.54 -6.50
N GLU A 254 -3.01 -7.28 -7.15
CA GLU A 254 -3.11 -7.29 -8.60
C GLU A 254 -3.64 -5.96 -9.15
N LYS A 255 -3.28 -5.67 -10.41
CA LYS A 255 -3.76 -4.46 -11.09
C LYS A 255 -5.25 -4.55 -11.37
N ALA A 256 -5.95 -3.43 -11.22
CA ALA A 256 -7.34 -3.31 -11.62
C ALA A 256 -7.47 -3.40 -13.15
N ALA A 257 -8.58 -3.97 -13.62
CA ALA A 257 -8.90 -4.03 -15.04
C ALA A 257 -9.03 -2.61 -15.62
N SER A 258 -8.51 -2.40 -16.83
CA SER A 258 -8.52 -1.07 -17.44
C SER A 258 -9.92 -0.66 -17.90
N ILE A 259 -10.33 0.56 -17.56
CA ILE A 259 -11.62 1.15 -17.98
C ILE A 259 -11.45 2.34 -18.92
N GLN A 260 -10.22 2.71 -19.29
CA GLN A 260 -9.91 3.86 -20.14
C GLN A 260 -10.66 3.86 -21.47
N HIS A 261 -10.77 2.69 -22.10
CA HIS A 261 -11.47 2.50 -23.38
C HIS A 261 -12.96 2.85 -23.30
N LYS A 262 -13.60 2.69 -22.14
CA LYS A 262 -15.02 3.03 -21.95
C LYS A 262 -15.27 4.54 -22.02
N GLY A 263 -14.28 5.35 -21.67
CA GLY A 263 -14.34 6.81 -21.77
C GLY A 263 -14.10 7.38 -23.16
N GLN A 264 -13.89 6.55 -24.19
CA GLN A 264 -13.66 7.01 -25.58
C GLN A 264 -14.94 7.12 -26.41
N SER A 265 -16.08 6.68 -25.88
CA SER A 265 -17.36 6.71 -26.59
C SER A 265 -17.92 8.13 -26.69
N SER A 266 -18.35 8.55 -27.88
CA SER A 266 -19.08 9.81 -28.05
C SER A 266 -20.42 9.82 -27.28
N LEU A 267 -21.03 8.65 -27.07
CA LEU A 267 -22.32 8.54 -26.39
C LEU A 267 -22.25 9.00 -24.93
N ILE A 268 -21.16 8.70 -24.22
CA ILE A 268 -21.01 9.15 -22.82
C ILE A 268 -20.68 10.64 -22.75
N ARG A 269 -19.90 11.18 -23.71
CA ARG A 269 -19.67 12.63 -23.85
C ARG A 269 -21.00 13.36 -24.06
N ASP A 270 -21.79 12.91 -25.02
CA ASP A 270 -23.06 13.55 -25.39
C ASP A 270 -24.07 13.46 -24.23
N GLY A 271 -24.14 12.29 -23.58
CA GLY A 271 -24.96 12.08 -22.38
C GLY A 271 -24.55 12.98 -21.21
N LEU A 272 -23.25 13.13 -20.95
CA LEU A 272 -22.72 14.04 -19.92
C LEU A 272 -23.01 15.49 -20.26
N TYR A 273 -22.72 15.93 -21.50
CA TYR A 273 -22.99 17.31 -21.94
C TYR A 273 -24.45 17.67 -21.70
N LYS A 274 -25.38 16.84 -22.20
CA LYS A 274 -26.82 17.03 -22.03
C LYS A 274 -27.24 17.07 -20.57
N THR A 275 -26.69 16.18 -19.75
CA THR A 275 -27.02 16.14 -18.32
C THR A 275 -26.57 17.42 -17.63
N LEU A 276 -25.35 17.87 -17.88
CA LEU A 276 -24.76 19.01 -17.17
C LEU A 276 -25.38 20.35 -17.60
N THR A 277 -25.89 20.46 -18.84
CA THR A 277 -26.50 21.68 -19.36
C THR A 277 -28.02 21.73 -19.12
N GLU A 278 -28.73 20.61 -19.28
CA GLU A 278 -30.21 20.59 -19.24
C GLU A 278 -30.78 20.12 -17.90
N TYR A 279 -30.09 19.24 -17.17
CA TYR A 279 -30.67 18.61 -16.00
C TYR A 279 -30.65 19.53 -14.77
N HIS A 280 -31.83 19.88 -14.27
CA HIS A 280 -31.98 20.83 -13.15
C HIS A 280 -31.20 20.46 -11.89
N ARG A 281 -31.00 19.16 -11.60
CA ARG A 281 -30.23 18.71 -10.41
C ARG A 281 -28.72 18.90 -10.55
N ALA A 282 -28.21 19.07 -11.77
CA ALA A 282 -26.80 19.40 -11.98
C ALA A 282 -26.49 20.83 -11.53
N LYS A 283 -27.46 21.74 -11.74
CA LYS A 283 -27.28 23.19 -11.55
C LYS A 283 -26.90 23.53 -10.11
N GLY A 284 -25.84 24.32 -9.96
CA GLY A 284 -25.31 24.79 -8.67
C GLY A 284 -24.36 23.83 -7.96
N GLY A 285 -24.24 22.58 -8.41
CA GLY A 285 -23.30 21.60 -7.85
C GLY A 285 -22.25 21.11 -8.85
N ILE A 286 -22.64 20.90 -10.11
CA ILE A 286 -21.74 20.47 -11.19
C ILE A 286 -21.90 21.41 -12.37
N GLU A 287 -20.80 21.97 -12.84
CA GLU A 287 -20.77 22.98 -13.90
C GLU A 287 -19.83 22.53 -15.02
N LEU A 288 -20.26 22.71 -16.25
CA LEU A 288 -19.40 22.62 -17.42
C LEU A 288 -18.93 24.02 -17.77
N ARG A 289 -17.61 24.24 -17.91
CA ARG A 289 -17.07 25.56 -18.24
C ARG A 289 -16.44 25.58 -19.63
N PHE A 290 -16.69 26.68 -20.32
CA PHE A 290 -16.13 27.02 -21.62
C PHE A 290 -15.47 28.39 -21.52
N GLN A 291 -14.27 28.56 -22.10
CA GLN A 291 -13.69 29.88 -22.30
C GLN A 291 -14.05 30.39 -23.70
N ILE A 292 -14.15 29.50 -24.68
CA ILE A 292 -14.67 29.81 -26.02
C ILE A 292 -16.20 29.94 -25.94
N GLU A 293 -16.69 31.18 -26.02
CA GLU A 293 -18.12 31.51 -25.96
C GLU A 293 -18.94 30.92 -27.12
N ALA A 294 -18.30 30.56 -28.23
CA ALA A 294 -18.96 29.91 -29.37
C ALA A 294 -19.34 28.44 -29.10
N LEU A 295 -18.67 27.75 -28.17
CA LEU A 295 -18.83 26.30 -27.98
C LEU A 295 -20.26 25.86 -27.62
N PRO A 296 -20.99 26.53 -26.71
CA PRO A 296 -22.38 26.19 -26.41
C PRO A 296 -23.27 26.20 -27.66
N TYR A 297 -23.07 27.17 -28.56
CA TYR A 297 -23.83 27.28 -29.82
C TYR A 297 -23.46 26.17 -30.81
N LEU A 298 -22.17 25.82 -30.90
CA LEU A 298 -21.71 24.70 -31.71
C LEU A 298 -22.24 23.35 -31.18
N HIS A 299 -22.38 23.19 -29.87
CA HIS A 299 -23.04 22.01 -29.29
C HIS A 299 -24.53 21.96 -29.60
N GLU A 300 -25.22 23.10 -29.54
CA GLU A 300 -26.63 23.17 -29.94
C GLU A 300 -26.82 22.83 -31.42
N LEU A 301 -25.93 23.33 -32.29
CA LEU A 301 -25.87 22.94 -33.71
C LEU A 301 -25.64 21.45 -33.88
N TYR A 302 -24.74 20.86 -33.10
CA TYR A 302 -24.49 19.42 -33.13
C TYR A 302 -25.73 18.62 -32.72
N GLU A 303 -26.45 19.02 -31.68
CA GLU A 303 -27.73 18.39 -31.31
C GLU A 303 -28.80 18.54 -32.41
N ILE A 304 -28.91 19.71 -33.03
CA ILE A 304 -29.84 19.93 -34.15
C ILE A 304 -29.47 19.04 -35.36
N SER A 305 -28.18 18.91 -35.67
CA SER A 305 -27.68 18.12 -36.79
C SER A 305 -27.97 16.61 -36.64
N GLN A 306 -28.22 16.14 -35.42
CA GLN A 306 -28.58 14.75 -35.13
C GLN A 306 -30.06 14.42 -35.41
N ILE A 307 -30.90 15.42 -35.67
CA ILE A 307 -32.31 15.20 -36.02
C ILE A 307 -32.38 14.53 -37.40
N HIS A 308 -33.18 13.47 -37.50
CA HIS A 308 -33.44 12.75 -38.76
C HIS A 308 -34.85 13.09 -39.24
N PHE A 309 -35.01 13.43 -40.53
CA PHE A 309 -36.33 13.64 -41.15
C PHE A 309 -36.88 12.37 -41.78
N ILE A 310 -35.99 11.57 -42.39
CA ILE A 310 -36.26 10.21 -42.86
C ILE A 310 -35.44 9.28 -41.97
N VAL A 311 -35.96 8.09 -41.65
CA VAL A 311 -35.40 7.13 -40.67
C VAL A 311 -33.87 6.91 -40.79
N THR A 312 -33.28 7.17 -41.96
CA THR A 312 -31.86 7.00 -42.26
C THR A 312 -31.07 8.27 -42.58
N GLU A 313 -31.70 9.44 -42.79
CA GLU A 313 -31.02 10.65 -43.29
C GLU A 313 -31.14 11.82 -42.30
N ARG A 314 -29.99 12.41 -41.96
CA ARG A 314 -29.87 13.62 -41.14
C ARG A 314 -30.07 14.87 -41.99
N ILE A 315 -30.65 15.90 -41.39
CA ILE A 315 -30.88 17.20 -42.05
C ILE A 315 -29.56 17.87 -42.44
N LEU A 316 -28.59 17.81 -41.54
CA LEU A 316 -27.30 18.49 -41.64
C LEU A 316 -26.17 17.47 -41.42
N GLU A 317 -26.04 16.52 -42.35
CA GLU A 317 -25.10 15.42 -42.23
C GLU A 317 -23.63 15.89 -42.21
N LYS A 318 -23.26 16.85 -43.04
CA LYS A 318 -21.89 17.39 -43.08
C LYS A 318 -21.57 18.16 -41.81
N THR A 319 -22.52 18.96 -41.33
CA THR A 319 -22.42 19.68 -40.05
C THR A 319 -22.24 18.69 -38.90
N TYR A 320 -23.03 17.60 -38.88
CA TYR A 320 -22.88 16.54 -37.89
C TYR A 320 -21.45 15.97 -37.91
N PHE A 321 -20.94 15.59 -39.08
CA PHE A 321 -19.59 15.00 -39.17
C PHE A 321 -18.48 16.00 -38.81
N ALA A 322 -18.60 17.26 -39.24
CA ALA A 322 -17.63 18.31 -38.92
C ALA A 322 -17.57 18.56 -37.41
N LEU A 323 -18.74 18.73 -36.77
CA LEU A 323 -18.83 18.96 -35.33
C LEU A 323 -18.49 17.70 -34.51
N ALA A 324 -18.87 16.51 -34.96
CA ALA A 324 -18.49 15.25 -34.32
C ALA A 324 -16.97 15.07 -34.31
N THR A 325 -16.31 15.43 -35.41
CA THR A 325 -14.84 15.43 -35.54
C THR A 325 -14.23 16.45 -34.59
N MET A 326 -14.74 17.69 -34.58
CA MET A 326 -14.26 18.73 -33.67
C MET A 326 -14.42 18.33 -32.20
N PHE A 327 -15.55 17.76 -31.80
CA PHE A 327 -15.80 17.33 -30.42
C PHE A 327 -15.14 16.01 -30.05
N CYS A 328 -14.37 15.38 -30.94
CA CYS A 328 -13.76 14.07 -30.65
C CYS A 328 -12.62 14.16 -29.62
N SER A 329 -11.98 15.33 -29.49
CA SER A 329 -10.91 15.55 -28.53
C SER A 329 -10.70 17.03 -28.23
N HIS A 330 -10.04 17.34 -27.13
CA HIS A 330 -9.68 18.72 -26.79
C HIS A 330 -8.74 19.36 -27.82
N CYS A 331 -7.83 18.59 -28.43
CA CYS A 331 -6.88 19.08 -29.44
C CYS A 331 -7.60 19.63 -30.69
N GLU A 332 -8.70 18.99 -31.08
CA GLU A 332 -9.51 19.45 -32.21
C GLU A 332 -10.29 20.74 -31.87
N ILE A 333 -10.64 20.94 -30.61
CA ILE A 333 -11.30 22.17 -30.14
C ILE A 333 -10.32 23.33 -30.08
N GLU A 334 -9.07 23.09 -29.69
CA GLU A 334 -8.02 24.12 -29.68
C GLU A 334 -7.79 24.72 -31.07
N LYS A 335 -8.10 23.99 -32.15
CA LYS A 335 -8.03 24.51 -33.53
C LYS A 335 -9.04 25.62 -33.81
N LEU A 336 -10.11 25.76 -33.02
CA LEU A 336 -11.04 26.90 -33.15
C LEU A 336 -10.39 28.25 -32.85
N ALA A 337 -9.21 28.27 -32.23
CA ALA A 337 -8.43 29.49 -32.08
C ALA A 337 -7.77 29.96 -33.39
N ASP A 338 -7.65 29.08 -34.39
CA ASP A 338 -7.19 29.41 -35.73
C ASP A 338 -8.37 29.93 -36.57
N PHE A 339 -8.23 31.16 -37.06
CA PHE A 339 -9.25 31.82 -37.86
C PHE A 339 -9.58 31.04 -39.13
N ASP A 340 -8.58 30.51 -39.84
CA ASP A 340 -8.80 29.82 -41.11
C ASP A 340 -9.60 28.52 -40.90
N TYR A 341 -9.30 27.80 -39.82
CA TYR A 341 -10.05 26.61 -39.43
C TYR A 341 -11.47 26.94 -39.00
N ALA A 342 -11.64 27.99 -38.19
CA ALA A 342 -12.96 28.44 -37.76
C ALA A 342 -13.82 28.88 -38.96
N ASP A 343 -13.24 29.62 -39.91
CA ASP A 343 -13.89 30.06 -41.15
C ASP A 343 -14.32 28.90 -42.04
N GLU A 344 -13.42 27.95 -42.27
CA GLU A 344 -13.73 26.75 -43.05
C GLU A 344 -14.88 25.96 -42.41
N LEU A 345 -14.83 25.74 -41.09
CA LEU A 345 -15.89 25.05 -40.36
C LEU A 345 -17.22 25.77 -40.49
N THR A 346 -17.27 27.07 -40.23
CA THR A 346 -18.53 27.84 -40.30
C THR A 346 -19.05 27.94 -41.74
N THR A 347 -18.17 28.01 -42.74
CA THR A 347 -18.54 28.01 -44.16
C THR A 347 -19.18 26.69 -44.58
N ILE A 348 -18.66 25.54 -44.11
CA ILE A 348 -19.26 24.23 -44.37
C ILE A 348 -20.69 24.17 -43.81
N ILE A 349 -20.87 24.62 -42.56
CA ILE A 349 -22.17 24.61 -41.87
C ILE A 349 -23.15 25.58 -42.56
N LEU A 350 -22.72 26.80 -42.89
CA LEU A 350 -23.54 27.81 -43.55
C LEU A 350 -24.10 27.31 -44.87
N ARG A 351 -23.24 26.79 -45.75
CA ARG A 351 -23.63 26.27 -47.07
C ARG A 351 -24.63 25.12 -46.96
N GLU A 352 -24.46 24.24 -45.97
CA GLU A 352 -25.39 23.14 -45.75
C GLU A 352 -26.74 23.63 -45.24
N ILE A 353 -26.77 24.56 -44.29
CA ILE A 353 -28.01 25.17 -43.78
C ILE A 353 -28.77 25.87 -44.91
N GLU A 354 -28.09 26.67 -45.75
CA GLU A 354 -28.71 27.34 -46.89
C GLU A 354 -29.29 26.35 -47.91
N THR A 355 -28.55 25.28 -48.21
CA THR A 355 -29.02 24.21 -49.10
C THR A 355 -30.26 23.54 -48.53
N ALA A 356 -30.25 23.19 -47.24
CA ALA A 356 -31.37 22.55 -46.56
C ALA A 356 -32.60 23.48 -46.49
N LYS A 357 -32.40 24.78 -46.22
CA LYS A 357 -33.51 25.76 -46.22
C LYS A 357 -34.20 25.85 -47.58
N ASN A 358 -33.43 25.80 -48.68
CA ASN A 358 -34.00 25.79 -50.02
C ASN A 358 -34.74 24.49 -50.33
N GLN A 359 -34.22 23.35 -49.88
CA GLN A 359 -34.84 22.03 -50.08
C GLN A 359 -36.16 21.88 -49.31
N TYR A 360 -36.24 22.43 -48.10
CA TYR A 360 -37.37 22.26 -47.19
C TYR A 360 -38.23 23.53 -47.03
N ALA A 361 -38.15 24.45 -47.98
CA ALA A 361 -38.84 25.75 -47.93
C ALA A 361 -40.36 25.64 -47.71
N ASP A 362 -40.97 24.57 -48.23
CA ASP A 362 -42.41 24.33 -48.15
C ASP A 362 -42.85 23.63 -46.84
N ASN A 363 -41.92 23.24 -45.96
CA ASN A 363 -42.21 22.56 -44.71
C ASN A 363 -41.96 23.46 -43.48
N PRO A 364 -43.03 23.97 -42.82
CA PRO A 364 -42.91 24.92 -41.71
C PRO A 364 -42.15 24.39 -40.50
N ASP A 365 -42.30 23.09 -40.18
CA ASP A 365 -41.67 22.48 -39.00
C ASP A 365 -40.16 22.33 -39.20
N GLU A 366 -39.76 21.93 -40.40
CA GLU A 366 -38.35 21.78 -40.78
C GLU A 366 -37.66 23.14 -40.88
N MET A 367 -38.34 24.13 -41.46
CA MET A 367 -37.85 25.51 -41.50
C MET A 367 -37.66 26.12 -40.10
N LYS A 368 -38.50 25.77 -39.12
CA LYS A 368 -38.31 26.22 -37.74
C LYS A 368 -37.01 25.67 -37.14
N ILE A 369 -36.67 24.41 -37.41
CA ILE A 369 -35.43 23.77 -36.95
C ILE A 369 -34.22 24.43 -37.64
N LEU A 370 -34.29 24.62 -38.96
CA LEU A 370 -33.22 25.23 -39.75
C LEU A 370 -32.98 26.71 -39.40
N ASN A 371 -34.03 27.47 -39.08
CA ASN A 371 -33.88 28.85 -38.60
C ASN A 371 -33.23 28.93 -37.22
N ARG A 372 -33.49 27.94 -36.35
CA ARG A 372 -32.78 27.81 -35.08
C ARG A 372 -31.30 27.48 -35.31
N ALA A 373 -30.99 26.52 -36.20
CA ALA A 373 -29.62 26.18 -36.56
C ALA A 373 -28.86 27.41 -37.08
N ASP A 374 -29.46 28.14 -38.01
CA ASP A 374 -28.91 29.37 -38.57
C ASP A 374 -28.62 30.42 -37.49
N SER A 375 -29.56 30.62 -36.55
CA SER A 375 -29.37 31.54 -35.43
C SER A 375 -28.19 31.13 -34.53
N CYS A 376 -28.05 29.83 -34.24
CA CYS A 376 -26.91 29.29 -33.49
C CYS A 376 -25.59 29.47 -34.24
N LEU A 377 -25.58 29.25 -35.56
CA LEU A 377 -24.41 29.46 -36.40
C LEU A 377 -23.95 30.91 -36.39
N TRP A 378 -24.87 31.86 -36.59
CA TRP A 378 -24.54 33.28 -36.55
C TRP A 378 -23.99 33.71 -35.18
N ALA A 379 -24.57 33.20 -34.09
CA ALA A 379 -24.02 33.43 -32.75
C ALA A 379 -22.60 32.87 -32.62
N ALA A 380 -22.36 31.64 -33.07
CA ALA A 380 -21.03 31.03 -33.05
C ALA A 380 -20.02 31.84 -33.89
N MET A 381 -20.37 32.25 -35.12
CA MET A 381 -19.51 33.07 -35.99
C MET A 381 -19.15 34.40 -35.35
N ASN A 382 -20.11 35.08 -34.72
CA ASN A 382 -19.86 36.33 -33.99
C ASN A 382 -18.82 36.15 -32.88
N HIS A 383 -18.94 35.08 -32.09
CA HIS A 383 -18.01 34.80 -31.00
C HIS A 383 -16.64 34.30 -31.49
N LEU A 384 -16.58 33.68 -32.66
CA LEU A 384 -15.32 33.26 -33.30
C LEU A 384 -14.65 34.40 -34.10
N GLY A 385 -15.34 35.52 -34.31
CA GLY A 385 -14.83 36.66 -35.09
C GLY A 385 -14.81 36.40 -36.60
N VAL A 386 -15.59 35.44 -37.10
CA VAL A 386 -15.64 35.01 -38.51
C VAL A 386 -16.81 35.66 -39.27
N THR A 387 -17.25 36.83 -38.84
CA THR A 387 -18.27 37.58 -39.57
C THR A 387 -17.59 38.52 -40.56
N GLU A 388 -17.96 38.42 -41.84
CA GLU A 388 -17.56 39.38 -42.90
C GLU A 388 -17.89 40.83 -42.57
#